data_AF-W3VE87-F1
#
_entry.id   AF-W3VE87-F1
#
_cell.length_a   1.000
_cell.length_b   1.000
_cell.length_c   1.000
_cell.angle_alpha   90.00
_cell.angle_beta   90.00
_cell.angle_gamma   90.00
#
_symmetry.space_group_name_H-M   'P 1'
#
loop_
_entity.id
_entity.type
_entity.pdbx_description
1 polymer ?
#
loop_
_entity_poly.entity_id
_entity_poly.type
_entity_poly.pdbx_seq_one_letter_code
_entity_poly.pdbx_strand_id
1 'polypeptide(L)'
;MADDEADNNDQDSARNMVPRFFQAYLSGTHASLSQRIALMNECLASSMVTRRSLGFKMLSTALDGPPWSGFGVTEFGARPRDYGYEPNYDELIEWRSAFIDIVVHLGTSGNPELEGPARSILANEFRGIWFQEAMRDKLVDAARTLNAFSPWGEGWKAVRSTVYFDYTKRSDGDDVEQLPDNLAALEKELEPTELIPTIKTYVLSTNHDYWALDADFDHEDSNKYAAAGKRMEAKALQLGQDFALSNHVLEELGAELFSIGGMPYRAVFGRGLARGAHDLRVCWQRLVEQIEKQPDVNKDFGVIGGFIEEVDSVDPALAQEFLDQCVQHPELRQVLVGLHPWGKFTVNDLDRCMKHLDDPDIRPFMYEPILWREQYANLPRVRVLDLAERLLSKVSGDNVILHALSMILHGKDKSADTLGADFRLIGLAAAIRRIKNSDRGQRGTIDYYMERVIDAALRFDGNEAKKIEWLDTIFGVVDDFYGYMFDFDKTIETTVSLMPEAFLNRIFEGTEEQQRRRQSHRRAGFALIPLQR
;
A
#
# COMPACT_ATOMS: atom_id res chain seq x y z
N MET A 1 21.96 -5.13 -18.52
CA MET A 1 22.11 -4.00 -17.58
C MET A 1 20.79 -3.74 -16.85
N ALA A 2 19.69 -3.33 -17.51
CA ALA A 2 18.39 -3.20 -16.84
C ALA A 2 17.74 -4.55 -16.44
N ASP A 3 18.09 -5.64 -17.14
CA ASP A 3 17.51 -6.97 -16.92
C ASP A 3 17.88 -7.57 -15.56
N ASP A 4 19.04 -7.20 -15.02
CA ASP A 4 19.64 -7.80 -13.82
C ASP A 4 19.49 -6.90 -12.56
N GLU A 5 18.81 -5.75 -12.67
CA GLU A 5 18.60 -4.82 -11.54
C GLU A 5 17.42 -5.27 -10.65
N ALA A 6 17.59 -5.24 -9.31
CA ALA A 6 16.52 -5.50 -8.35
C ALA A 6 15.58 -4.28 -8.20
N ASP A 7 14.32 -4.50 -7.81
CA ASP A 7 13.27 -3.46 -7.75
C ASP A 7 13.53 -2.30 -6.77
N ASN A 8 14.57 -2.39 -5.95
CA ASN A 8 14.78 -1.52 -4.79
C ASN A 8 16.05 -0.66 -4.87
N ASN A 9 16.48 -0.27 -6.07
CA ASN A 9 17.67 0.57 -6.24
C ASN A 9 17.36 1.99 -6.72
N ASP A 10 18.06 2.93 -6.10
CA ASP A 10 17.94 4.40 -6.10
C ASP A 10 17.79 5.09 -7.47
N GLN A 11 17.57 6.41 -7.43
CA GLN A 11 17.25 7.37 -8.50
C GLN A 11 18.03 7.27 -9.84
N ASP A 12 19.08 6.44 -9.92
CA ASP A 12 19.97 6.25 -11.08
C ASP A 12 19.89 4.86 -11.75
N SER A 13 18.91 4.01 -11.41
CA SER A 13 18.75 2.70 -12.07
C SER A 13 18.40 2.86 -13.56
N ALA A 14 18.94 1.97 -14.41
CA ALA A 14 18.62 1.97 -15.84
C ALA A 14 17.11 1.85 -16.08
N ARG A 15 16.39 1.16 -15.19
CA ARG A 15 14.93 1.02 -15.22
C ARG A 15 14.14 2.32 -14.99
N ASN A 16 14.68 3.27 -14.24
CA ASN A 16 14.07 4.59 -14.04
C ASN A 16 14.52 5.59 -15.10
N MET A 17 15.71 5.38 -15.65
CA MET A 17 16.33 6.24 -16.66
C MET A 17 15.75 6.04 -18.05
N VAL A 18 15.60 4.79 -18.50
CA VAL A 18 15.21 4.49 -19.88
C VAL A 18 13.82 5.05 -20.24
N PRO A 19 12.78 4.96 -19.40
CA PRO A 19 11.47 5.53 -19.72
C PRO A 19 11.52 7.04 -19.96
N ARG A 20 12.43 7.78 -19.33
CA ARG A 20 12.58 9.24 -19.55
C ARG A 20 12.98 9.58 -20.98
N PHE A 21 13.62 8.69 -21.72
CA PHE A 21 13.88 8.90 -23.15
C PHE A 21 12.61 8.85 -24.01
N PHE A 22 11.48 8.43 -23.45
CA PHE A 22 10.20 8.33 -24.13
C PHE A 22 9.31 9.54 -23.90
N GLN A 23 9.67 10.53 -23.08
CA GLN A 23 8.89 11.76 -23.01
C GLN A 23 8.97 12.52 -24.35
N ALA A 24 7.88 13.19 -24.73
CA ALA A 24 7.81 13.95 -25.97
C ALA A 24 8.75 15.16 -25.95
N TYR A 25 8.93 15.80 -24.79
CA TYR A 25 9.73 17.03 -24.62
C TYR A 25 10.78 16.91 -23.51
N LEU A 26 11.97 17.49 -23.67
CA LEU A 26 13.11 17.45 -22.73
C LEU A 26 13.73 16.07 -22.49
N SER A 27 13.53 15.12 -23.40
CA SER A 27 13.98 13.73 -23.22
C SER A 27 15.51 13.56 -23.26
N GLY A 28 16.24 14.57 -23.72
CA GLY A 28 17.69 14.50 -23.90
C GLY A 28 18.14 13.58 -25.05
N THR A 29 17.21 13.17 -25.93
CA THR A 29 17.52 12.31 -27.09
C THR A 29 16.82 12.77 -28.37
N HIS A 30 17.54 12.65 -29.50
CA HIS A 30 17.03 12.87 -30.86
C HIS A 30 16.54 11.58 -31.55
N ALA A 31 16.38 10.49 -30.79
CA ALA A 31 15.81 9.25 -31.33
C ALA A 31 14.42 9.52 -31.92
N SER A 32 14.19 9.06 -33.16
CA SER A 32 12.94 9.27 -33.88
C SER A 32 11.76 8.54 -33.21
N LEU A 33 10.54 8.96 -33.51
CA LEU A 33 9.31 8.27 -33.09
C LEU A 33 9.37 6.77 -33.42
N SER A 34 9.78 6.41 -34.64
CA SER A 34 9.91 5.02 -35.07
C SER A 34 10.95 4.22 -34.29
N GLN A 35 12.09 4.82 -33.95
CA GLN A 35 13.12 4.16 -33.15
C GLN A 35 12.64 3.88 -31.73
N ARG A 36 11.96 4.86 -31.12
CA ARG A 36 11.40 4.72 -29.77
C ARG A 36 10.31 3.65 -29.75
N ILE A 37 9.35 3.69 -30.68
CA ILE A 37 8.30 2.66 -30.82
C ILE A 37 8.91 1.27 -30.99
N ALA A 38 9.93 1.12 -31.85
CA ALA A 38 10.58 -0.17 -32.08
C ALA A 38 11.18 -0.76 -30.78
N LEU A 39 11.90 0.05 -30.01
CA LEU A 39 12.49 -0.37 -28.74
C LEU A 39 11.42 -0.75 -27.70
N MET A 40 10.36 0.06 -27.59
CA MET A 40 9.26 -0.22 -26.68
C MET A 40 8.54 -1.51 -27.04
N ASN A 41 8.24 -1.73 -28.32
CA ASN A 41 7.59 -2.96 -28.78
C ASN A 41 8.46 -4.19 -28.55
N GLU A 42 9.79 -4.08 -28.69
CA GLU A 42 10.71 -5.17 -28.32
C GLU A 42 10.60 -5.52 -26.83
N CYS A 43 10.50 -4.52 -25.97
CA CYS A 43 10.32 -4.70 -24.53
C CYS A 43 8.96 -5.32 -24.20
N LEU A 44 7.88 -4.85 -24.83
CA LEU A 44 6.51 -5.36 -24.63
C LEU A 44 6.34 -6.80 -25.13
N ALA A 45 7.00 -7.16 -26.23
CA ALA A 45 6.98 -8.52 -26.78
C ALA A 45 7.85 -9.53 -25.99
N SER A 46 8.59 -9.06 -24.98
CA SER A 46 9.46 -9.92 -24.19
C SER A 46 8.67 -10.91 -23.31
N SER A 47 9.19 -12.13 -23.20
CA SER A 47 8.72 -13.13 -22.21
C SER A 47 9.16 -12.79 -20.78
N MET A 48 10.11 -11.86 -20.60
CA MET A 48 10.55 -11.41 -19.28
C MET A 48 9.59 -10.34 -18.74
N VAL A 49 8.90 -10.64 -17.64
CA VAL A 49 7.95 -9.74 -16.97
C VAL A 49 8.58 -8.38 -16.66
N THR A 50 9.85 -8.35 -16.24
CA THR A 50 10.59 -7.11 -15.94
C THR A 50 10.81 -6.24 -17.18
N ARG A 51 11.19 -6.82 -18.32
CA ARG A 51 11.31 -6.08 -19.60
C ARG A 51 9.97 -5.58 -20.10
N ARG A 52 8.92 -6.39 -19.96
CA ARG A 52 7.57 -5.99 -20.34
C ARG A 52 7.06 -4.84 -19.49
N SER A 53 7.28 -4.90 -18.18
CA SER A 53 6.98 -3.79 -17.25
C SER A 53 7.71 -2.51 -17.66
N LEU A 54 8.98 -2.62 -18.06
CA LEU A 54 9.74 -1.48 -18.59
C LEU A 54 9.09 -0.91 -19.87
N GLY A 55 8.63 -1.76 -20.79
CA GLY A 55 7.88 -1.36 -21.99
C GLY A 55 6.60 -0.58 -21.65
N PHE A 56 5.84 -1.01 -20.63
CA PHE A 56 4.66 -0.26 -20.17
C PHE A 56 5.02 1.08 -19.52
N LYS A 57 6.14 1.17 -18.79
CA LYS A 57 6.64 2.44 -18.28
C LYS A 57 6.99 3.40 -19.41
N MET A 58 7.66 2.90 -20.46
CA MET A 58 7.95 3.71 -21.66
C MET A 58 6.67 4.21 -22.32
N LEU A 59 5.66 3.35 -22.49
CA LEU A 59 4.37 3.71 -23.08
C LEU A 59 3.64 4.78 -22.26
N SER A 60 3.62 4.63 -20.93
CA SER A 60 3.05 5.62 -20.02
C SER A 60 3.77 6.96 -20.13
N THR A 61 5.11 6.97 -20.08
CA THR A 61 5.89 8.22 -20.23
C THR A 61 5.73 8.86 -21.61
N ALA A 62 5.47 8.08 -22.67
CA ALA A 62 5.23 8.60 -24.00
C ALA A 62 3.88 9.31 -24.15
N LEU A 63 2.88 8.91 -23.37
CA LEU A 63 1.54 9.52 -23.35
C LEU A 63 1.40 10.66 -22.34
N ASP A 64 2.28 10.70 -21.34
CA ASP A 64 2.29 11.70 -20.27
C ASP A 64 2.37 13.15 -20.79
N GLY A 65 1.73 14.05 -20.04
CA GLY A 65 1.57 15.46 -20.36
C GLY A 65 2.47 16.39 -19.53
N PRO A 66 2.38 17.72 -19.75
CA PRO A 66 3.04 18.69 -18.90
C PRO A 66 2.63 18.59 -17.43
N PRO A 67 3.49 18.99 -16.48
CA PRO A 67 4.80 19.61 -16.71
C PRO A 67 5.91 18.57 -16.97
N TRP A 68 6.64 18.74 -18.07
CA TRP A 68 7.84 17.95 -18.32
C TRP A 68 9.04 18.54 -17.58
N SER A 69 9.79 17.69 -16.90
CA SER A 69 11.08 18.04 -16.29
C SER A 69 12.22 17.42 -17.10
N GLY A 70 13.21 18.23 -17.46
CA GLY A 70 14.44 17.71 -18.06
C GLY A 70 15.24 16.87 -17.07
N PHE A 71 16.02 15.92 -17.59
CA PHE A 71 16.87 15.05 -16.77
C PHE A 71 18.33 15.04 -17.25
N GLY A 72 19.26 15.05 -16.29
CA GLY A 72 20.69 14.88 -16.53
C GLY A 72 21.43 16.18 -16.89
N VAL A 73 22.75 16.15 -16.71
CA VAL A 73 23.64 17.29 -16.96
C VAL A 73 23.60 17.61 -18.46
N THR A 74 23.13 18.81 -18.83
CA THR A 74 23.21 19.39 -20.19
C THR A 74 24.65 19.63 -20.67
N GLU A 75 25.63 19.14 -19.92
CA GLU A 75 27.07 19.37 -20.11
C GLU A 75 27.81 18.02 -20.09
N PHE A 76 28.44 17.69 -21.22
CA PHE A 76 29.50 16.68 -21.29
C PHE A 76 30.76 17.40 -21.79
N GLY A 77 31.62 17.81 -20.86
CA GLY A 77 32.75 18.69 -21.17
C GLY A 77 32.30 20.12 -21.54
N ALA A 78 33.01 20.77 -22.46
CA ALA A 78 32.79 22.18 -22.81
C ALA A 78 31.75 22.43 -23.94
N ARG A 79 30.92 21.44 -24.29
CA ARG A 79 29.91 21.59 -25.36
C ARG A 79 28.50 21.51 -24.78
N PRO A 80 27.66 22.54 -24.96
CA PRO A 80 26.25 22.47 -24.60
C PRO A 80 25.58 21.37 -25.40
N ARG A 81 24.83 20.49 -24.74
CA ARG A 81 23.84 19.65 -25.41
C ARG A 81 22.49 20.37 -25.38
N ASP A 82 21.73 20.23 -26.46
CA ASP A 82 20.33 20.62 -26.46
C ASP A 82 19.48 19.63 -25.65
N TYR A 83 18.20 19.93 -25.48
CA TYR A 83 17.28 19.14 -24.67
C TYR A 83 16.72 17.90 -25.42
N GLY A 84 17.29 17.56 -26.58
CA GLY A 84 16.82 16.47 -27.45
C GLY A 84 15.67 16.91 -28.36
N TYR A 85 14.77 15.96 -28.64
CA TYR A 85 13.60 16.18 -29.49
C TYR A 85 12.64 17.23 -28.89
N GLU A 86 12.24 18.19 -29.72
CA GLU A 86 11.32 19.29 -29.39
C GLU A 86 10.21 19.32 -30.46
N PRO A 87 9.15 18.51 -30.32
CA PRO A 87 8.10 18.44 -31.30
C PRO A 87 7.33 19.75 -31.37
N ASN A 88 7.04 20.21 -32.58
CA ASN A 88 6.03 21.24 -32.78
C ASN A 88 4.61 20.69 -32.50
N TYR A 89 3.58 21.53 -32.62
CA TYR A 89 2.20 21.15 -32.33
C TYR A 89 1.70 19.94 -33.13
N ASP A 90 1.95 19.91 -34.45
CA ASP A 90 1.51 18.83 -35.33
C ASP A 90 2.32 17.55 -35.08
N GLU A 91 3.63 17.68 -34.83
CA GLU A 91 4.49 16.55 -34.45
C GLU A 91 4.08 15.93 -33.11
N LEU A 92 3.62 16.74 -32.15
CA LEU A 92 3.10 16.23 -30.87
C LEU A 92 1.76 15.50 -31.05
N ILE A 93 0.91 15.94 -31.97
CA ILE A 93 -0.32 15.22 -32.35
C ILE A 93 0.03 13.87 -32.98
N GLU A 94 0.98 13.85 -33.93
CA GLU A 94 1.45 12.61 -34.56
C GLU A 94 2.03 11.65 -33.51
N TRP A 95 2.86 12.16 -32.62
CA TRP A 95 3.45 11.44 -31.50
C TRP A 95 2.36 10.77 -30.65
N ARG A 96 1.41 11.54 -30.11
CA ARG A 96 0.36 11.03 -29.22
C ARG A 96 -0.55 10.05 -29.96
N SER A 97 -0.90 10.35 -31.20
CA SER A 97 -1.72 9.47 -32.04
C SER A 97 -1.08 8.10 -32.21
N ALA A 98 0.22 8.04 -32.48
CA ALA A 98 0.95 6.79 -32.65
C ALA A 98 0.98 5.94 -31.37
N PHE A 99 1.19 6.56 -30.20
CA PHE A 99 1.16 5.82 -28.94
C PHE A 99 -0.25 5.40 -28.50
N ILE A 100 -1.29 6.19 -28.80
CA ILE A 100 -2.70 5.78 -28.61
C ILE A 100 -3.01 4.57 -29.48
N ASP A 101 -2.58 4.55 -30.75
CA ASP A 101 -2.78 3.38 -31.63
C ASP A 101 -2.13 2.11 -31.07
N ILE A 102 -0.96 2.24 -30.44
CA ILE A 102 -0.30 1.13 -29.75
C ILE A 102 -1.11 0.68 -28.53
N VAL A 103 -1.62 1.61 -27.71
CA VAL A 103 -2.52 1.26 -26.60
C VAL A 103 -3.74 0.50 -27.11
N VAL A 104 -4.42 1.00 -28.15
CA VAL A 104 -5.61 0.34 -28.70
C VAL A 104 -5.26 -1.07 -29.18
N HIS A 105 -4.16 -1.22 -29.92
CA HIS A 105 -3.70 -2.52 -30.40
C HIS A 105 -3.43 -3.52 -29.26
N LEU A 106 -2.74 -3.08 -28.20
CA LEU A 106 -2.46 -3.91 -27.03
C LEU A 106 -3.72 -4.20 -26.21
N GLY A 107 -4.58 -3.19 -26.06
CA GLY A 107 -5.84 -3.20 -25.31
C GLY A 107 -6.93 -4.07 -25.92
N THR A 108 -6.77 -4.49 -27.18
CA THR A 108 -7.68 -5.41 -27.89
C THR A 108 -6.96 -6.66 -28.41
N SER A 109 -5.85 -7.04 -27.78
CA SER A 109 -4.95 -8.07 -28.33
C SER A 109 -5.40 -9.52 -28.09
N GLY A 110 -6.35 -9.76 -27.21
CA GLY A 110 -6.72 -11.08 -26.68
C GLY A 110 -5.78 -11.60 -25.60
N ASN A 111 -4.76 -10.82 -25.19
CA ASN A 111 -3.79 -11.22 -24.18
C ASN A 111 -4.00 -10.41 -22.87
N PRO A 112 -4.54 -11.02 -21.80
CA PRO A 112 -4.81 -10.32 -20.55
C PRO A 112 -3.57 -9.63 -19.93
N GLU A 113 -2.37 -10.19 -20.13
CA GLU A 113 -1.11 -9.60 -19.63
C GLU A 113 -0.72 -8.31 -20.35
N LEU A 114 -1.32 -8.02 -21.50
CA LEU A 114 -1.11 -6.81 -22.29
C LEU A 114 -2.29 -5.84 -22.23
N GLU A 115 -3.50 -6.37 -22.27
CA GLU A 115 -4.73 -5.59 -22.32
C GLU A 115 -4.91 -4.71 -21.08
N GLY A 116 -4.85 -5.30 -19.88
CA GLY A 116 -5.09 -4.59 -18.62
C GLY A 116 -4.15 -3.39 -18.42
N PRO A 117 -2.82 -3.58 -18.52
CA PRO A 117 -1.87 -2.48 -18.39
C PRO A 117 -2.05 -1.38 -19.45
N ALA A 118 -2.25 -1.74 -20.72
CA ALA A 118 -2.44 -0.76 -21.79
C ALA A 118 -3.70 0.10 -21.57
N ARG A 119 -4.83 -0.55 -21.29
CA ARG A 119 -6.12 0.11 -21.01
C ARG A 119 -6.03 1.02 -19.78
N SER A 120 -5.32 0.59 -18.74
CA SER A 120 -5.06 1.39 -17.54
C SER A 120 -4.20 2.63 -17.84
N ILE A 121 -3.16 2.49 -18.66
CA ILE A 121 -2.31 3.63 -19.06
C ILE A 121 -3.14 4.70 -19.76
N LEU A 122 -3.94 4.33 -20.77
CA LEU A 122 -4.76 5.33 -21.47
C LEU A 122 -5.79 5.98 -20.55
N ALA A 123 -6.40 5.22 -19.62
CA ALA A 123 -7.33 5.80 -18.65
C ALA A 123 -6.66 6.85 -17.75
N ASN A 124 -5.43 6.58 -17.29
CA ASN A 124 -4.67 7.53 -16.45
C ASN A 124 -4.29 8.80 -17.22
N GLU A 125 -3.89 8.66 -18.48
CA GLU A 125 -3.45 9.79 -19.31
C GLU A 125 -4.60 10.53 -20.02
N PHE A 126 -5.82 9.96 -20.00
CA PHE A 126 -6.96 10.44 -20.78
C PHE A 126 -7.21 11.95 -20.61
N ARG A 127 -7.33 12.40 -19.35
CA ARG A 127 -7.60 13.82 -19.04
C ARG A 127 -6.48 14.73 -19.51
N GLY A 128 -5.22 14.33 -19.33
CA GLY A 128 -4.06 15.10 -19.75
C GLY A 128 -4.00 15.28 -21.27
N ILE A 129 -4.36 14.24 -22.02
CA ILE A 129 -4.42 14.29 -23.49
C ILE A 129 -5.67 15.07 -23.96
N TRP A 130 -6.80 14.97 -23.25
CA TRP A 130 -8.07 15.63 -23.59
C TRP A 130 -7.96 17.16 -23.69
N PHE A 131 -7.07 17.78 -22.91
CA PHE A 131 -6.77 19.22 -22.99
C PHE A 131 -6.28 19.67 -24.36
N GLN A 132 -5.68 18.78 -25.17
CA GLN A 132 -5.32 19.08 -26.54
C GLN A 132 -6.51 18.82 -27.45
N GLU A 133 -7.21 19.89 -27.87
CA GLU A 133 -8.44 19.79 -28.66
C GLU A 133 -8.33 18.87 -29.89
N ALA A 134 -7.20 18.95 -30.61
CA ALA A 134 -6.94 18.11 -31.79
C ALA A 134 -6.85 16.60 -31.48
N MET A 135 -6.69 16.19 -30.21
CA MET A 135 -6.63 14.79 -29.79
C MET A 135 -8.00 14.24 -29.35
N ARG A 136 -9.02 15.09 -29.18
CA ARG A 136 -10.33 14.67 -28.61
C ARG A 136 -10.99 13.57 -29.43
N ASP A 137 -11.07 13.73 -30.75
CA ASP A 137 -11.69 12.72 -31.62
C ASP A 137 -10.93 11.40 -31.59
N LYS A 138 -9.59 11.45 -31.60
CA LYS A 138 -8.73 10.26 -31.48
C LYS A 138 -8.95 9.52 -30.17
N LEU A 139 -9.10 10.26 -29.05
CA LEU A 139 -9.40 9.67 -27.74
C LEU A 139 -10.80 9.05 -27.70
N VAL A 140 -11.81 9.72 -28.27
CA VAL A 140 -13.18 9.20 -28.35
C VAL A 140 -13.22 7.89 -29.15
N ASP A 141 -12.54 7.85 -30.30
CA ASP A 141 -12.48 6.64 -31.13
C ASP A 141 -11.72 5.50 -30.45
N ALA A 142 -10.61 5.80 -29.78
CA ALA A 142 -9.86 4.83 -28.98
C ALA A 142 -10.73 4.27 -27.83
N ALA A 143 -11.42 5.14 -27.11
CA ALA A 143 -12.30 4.78 -26.00
C ALA A 143 -13.44 3.86 -26.45
N ARG A 144 -14.11 4.19 -27.55
CA ARG A 144 -15.15 3.35 -28.17
C ARG A 144 -14.61 2.00 -28.61
N THR A 145 -13.43 1.98 -29.23
CA THR A 145 -12.79 0.74 -29.69
C THR A 145 -12.47 -0.20 -28.53
N LEU A 146 -11.88 0.34 -27.45
CA LEU A 146 -11.57 -0.43 -26.24
C LEU A 146 -12.85 -0.95 -25.56
N ASN A 147 -13.88 -0.11 -25.43
CA ASN A 147 -15.15 -0.49 -24.80
C ASN A 147 -15.94 -1.53 -25.60
N ALA A 148 -15.90 -1.45 -26.94
CA ALA A 148 -16.56 -2.41 -27.82
C ALA A 148 -15.90 -3.80 -27.79
N PHE A 149 -14.59 -3.85 -27.53
CA PHE A 149 -13.87 -5.12 -27.35
C PHE A 149 -14.19 -5.76 -26.00
N SER A 150 -14.14 -4.97 -24.92
CA SER A 150 -14.49 -5.39 -23.56
C SER A 150 -14.89 -4.15 -22.74
N PRO A 151 -15.89 -4.21 -21.85
CA PRO A 151 -16.32 -3.06 -21.05
C PRO A 151 -15.16 -2.34 -20.36
N TRP A 152 -15.07 -1.01 -20.54
CA TRP A 152 -13.91 -0.20 -20.13
C TRP A 152 -14.21 0.72 -18.94
N GLY A 153 -14.43 0.10 -17.78
CA GLY A 153 -14.82 0.81 -16.55
C GLY A 153 -13.79 1.84 -16.06
N GLU A 154 -12.50 1.57 -16.21
CA GLU A 154 -11.44 2.53 -15.91
C GLU A 154 -11.45 3.73 -16.86
N GLY A 155 -11.76 3.51 -18.15
CA GLY A 155 -11.97 4.60 -19.10
C GLY A 155 -13.21 5.42 -18.81
N TRP A 156 -14.31 4.77 -18.39
CA TRP A 156 -15.51 5.47 -17.94
C TRP A 156 -15.22 6.40 -16.75
N LYS A 157 -14.47 5.92 -15.75
CA LYS A 157 -14.01 6.74 -14.62
C LYS A 157 -13.11 7.90 -15.07
N ALA A 158 -12.25 7.68 -16.07
CA ALA A 158 -11.39 8.71 -16.62
C ALA A 158 -12.19 9.82 -17.34
N VAL A 159 -13.21 9.43 -18.12
CA VAL A 159 -14.17 10.34 -18.75
C VAL A 159 -14.90 11.15 -17.68
N ARG A 160 -15.50 10.48 -16.67
CA ARG A 160 -16.20 11.17 -15.58
C ARG A 160 -15.28 12.08 -14.76
N SER A 161 -14.02 11.71 -14.57
CA SER A 161 -13.02 12.56 -13.92
C SER A 161 -12.71 13.81 -14.74
N THR A 162 -12.62 13.67 -16.06
CA THR A 162 -12.45 14.81 -16.99
C THR A 162 -13.66 15.75 -16.92
N VAL A 163 -14.88 15.20 -17.00
CA VAL A 163 -16.13 15.97 -16.81
C VAL A 163 -16.14 16.71 -15.48
N TYR A 164 -15.77 16.03 -14.39
CA TYR A 164 -15.76 16.62 -13.06
C TYR A 164 -14.74 17.75 -12.93
N PHE A 165 -13.47 17.51 -13.23
CA PHE A 165 -12.41 18.47 -12.95
C PHE A 165 -12.37 19.65 -13.92
N ASP A 166 -12.80 19.47 -15.17
CA ASP A 166 -12.63 20.47 -16.22
C ASP A 166 -13.94 21.19 -16.58
N TYR A 167 -15.09 20.56 -16.32
CA TYR A 167 -16.40 21.08 -16.76
C TYR A 167 -17.45 21.19 -15.65
N THR A 168 -17.17 20.74 -14.42
CA THR A 168 -18.15 20.77 -13.31
C THR A 168 -17.60 21.50 -12.08
N LYS A 169 -16.37 21.19 -11.68
CA LYS A 169 -15.73 21.74 -10.50
C LYS A 169 -15.43 23.23 -10.73
N ARG A 170 -16.09 24.08 -9.95
CA ARG A 170 -15.81 25.52 -9.91
C ARG A 170 -14.51 25.77 -9.14
N SER A 171 -13.51 26.38 -9.79
CA SER A 171 -12.51 27.18 -9.10
C SER A 171 -13.14 28.54 -8.75
N ASP A 172 -12.79 29.11 -7.60
CA ASP A 172 -13.25 30.45 -7.22
C ASP A 172 -12.83 31.47 -8.30
N GLY A 173 -13.78 31.92 -9.12
CA GLY A 173 -13.60 33.01 -10.08
C GLY A 173 -13.52 32.64 -11.56
N ASP A 174 -13.64 31.37 -11.95
CA ASP A 174 -13.60 30.96 -13.37
C ASP A 174 -15.00 30.69 -13.95
N ASP A 175 -15.21 31.13 -15.20
CA ASP A 175 -16.33 30.69 -16.04
C ASP A 175 -16.08 29.22 -16.42
N VAL A 176 -16.98 28.33 -16.01
CA VAL A 176 -16.91 26.91 -16.36
C VAL A 176 -17.15 26.75 -17.87
N GLU A 177 -16.21 26.13 -18.57
CA GLU A 177 -16.36 25.81 -20.00
C GLU A 177 -17.57 24.88 -20.21
N GLN A 178 -18.29 25.04 -21.32
CA GLN A 178 -19.40 24.14 -21.64
C GLN A 178 -18.87 22.74 -21.91
N LEU A 179 -19.51 21.74 -21.30
CA LEU A 179 -19.19 20.33 -21.52
C LEU A 179 -19.34 19.96 -23.01
N PRO A 180 -18.27 19.48 -23.68
CA PRO A 180 -18.35 19.08 -25.08
C PRO A 180 -19.32 17.91 -25.30
N ASP A 181 -20.14 18.01 -26.35
CA ASP A 181 -21.16 16.99 -26.67
C ASP A 181 -20.57 15.59 -26.87
N ASN A 182 -19.37 15.50 -27.46
CA ASN A 182 -18.69 14.22 -27.67
C ASN A 182 -18.25 13.57 -26.35
N LEU A 183 -17.83 14.34 -25.35
CA LEU A 183 -17.47 13.84 -24.02
C LEU A 183 -18.72 13.39 -23.25
N ALA A 184 -19.80 14.17 -23.31
CA ALA A 184 -21.08 13.83 -22.68
C ALA A 184 -21.71 12.56 -23.30
N ALA A 185 -21.58 12.38 -24.62
CA ALA A 185 -22.00 11.16 -25.29
C ALA A 185 -21.12 9.97 -24.87
N LEU A 186 -19.81 10.16 -24.85
CA LEU A 186 -18.85 9.12 -24.47
C LEU A 186 -19.09 8.63 -23.02
N GLU A 187 -19.39 9.53 -22.08
CA GLU A 187 -19.72 9.16 -20.70
C GLU A 187 -20.88 8.15 -20.63
N LYS A 188 -21.94 8.37 -21.41
CA LYS A 188 -23.11 7.49 -21.46
C LYS A 188 -22.82 6.18 -22.18
N GLU A 189 -22.01 6.21 -23.23
CA GLU A 189 -21.66 5.02 -24.01
C GLU A 189 -20.78 4.04 -23.22
N LEU A 190 -19.93 4.55 -22.32
CA LEU A 190 -18.99 3.76 -21.53
C LEU A 190 -19.57 3.29 -20.18
N GLU A 191 -20.77 3.73 -19.82
CA GLU A 191 -21.36 3.41 -18.52
C GLU A 191 -21.55 1.89 -18.35
N PRO A 192 -21.02 1.29 -17.26
CA PRO A 192 -21.21 -0.13 -17.01
C PRO A 192 -22.66 -0.38 -16.58
N THR A 193 -23.41 -1.08 -17.43
CA THR A 193 -24.83 -1.42 -17.20
C THR A 193 -25.05 -2.90 -16.85
N GLU A 194 -24.16 -3.77 -17.33
CA GLU A 194 -24.18 -5.19 -17.01
C GLU A 194 -23.57 -5.48 -15.63
N LEU A 195 -24.01 -6.56 -14.99
CA LEU A 195 -23.66 -6.87 -13.60
C LEU A 195 -22.15 -7.03 -13.39
N ILE A 196 -21.47 -7.84 -14.23
CA ILE A 196 -20.04 -8.10 -14.09
C ILE A 196 -19.19 -6.82 -14.29
N PRO A 197 -19.36 -6.05 -15.38
CA PRO A 197 -18.68 -4.75 -15.53
C PRO A 197 -18.97 -3.77 -14.39
N THR A 198 -20.20 -3.77 -13.87
CA THR A 198 -20.57 -2.90 -12.75
C THR A 198 -19.82 -3.29 -11.48
N ILE A 199 -19.73 -4.59 -11.16
CA ILE A 199 -18.95 -5.08 -10.01
C ILE A 199 -17.48 -4.72 -10.18
N LYS A 200 -16.90 -4.98 -11.35
CA LYS A 200 -15.50 -4.63 -11.62
C LYS A 200 -15.24 -3.15 -11.41
N THR A 201 -16.13 -2.29 -11.89
CA THR A 201 -15.98 -0.83 -11.78
C THR A 201 -16.16 -0.33 -10.35
N TYR A 202 -17.24 -0.74 -9.67
CA TYR A 202 -17.63 -0.16 -8.37
C TYR A 202 -17.01 -0.86 -7.15
N VAL A 203 -16.55 -2.10 -7.29
CA VAL A 203 -16.03 -2.91 -6.17
C VAL A 203 -14.56 -3.25 -6.36
N LEU A 204 -14.18 -3.72 -7.56
CA LEU A 204 -12.87 -4.33 -7.77
C LEU A 204 -11.82 -3.35 -8.32
N SER A 205 -12.24 -2.23 -8.89
CA SER A 205 -11.33 -1.27 -9.50
C SER A 205 -10.46 -0.52 -8.47
N THR A 206 -9.41 0.12 -8.98
CA THR A 206 -8.45 0.92 -8.22
C THR A 206 -8.90 2.39 -8.15
N ASN A 207 -8.36 3.14 -7.18
CA ASN A 207 -8.58 4.58 -6.93
C ASN A 207 -9.97 4.95 -6.37
N HIS A 208 -9.99 5.83 -5.36
CA HIS A 208 -11.21 6.26 -4.65
C HIS A 208 -11.86 7.47 -5.34
N ASP A 209 -12.26 7.30 -6.59
CA ASP A 209 -12.77 8.38 -7.42
C ASP A 209 -14.26 8.61 -7.15
N TYR A 210 -14.60 9.05 -5.93
CA TYR A 210 -16.00 9.26 -5.51
C TYR A 210 -16.77 10.17 -6.49
N TRP A 211 -16.13 11.23 -6.97
CA TRP A 211 -16.71 12.14 -7.97
C TRP A 211 -17.05 11.45 -9.30
N ALA A 212 -16.33 10.37 -9.64
CA ALA A 212 -16.50 9.63 -10.87
C ALA A 212 -17.43 8.43 -10.72
N LEU A 213 -17.82 8.04 -9.51
CA LEU A 213 -18.63 6.84 -9.28
C LEU A 213 -20.00 7.16 -8.71
N ASP A 214 -20.07 8.16 -7.86
CA ASP A 214 -21.29 8.64 -7.24
C ASP A 214 -21.89 9.77 -8.08
N ALA A 215 -23.11 9.58 -8.59
CA ALA A 215 -23.82 10.62 -9.34
C ALA A 215 -24.31 11.75 -8.42
N ASP A 216 -24.53 11.44 -7.13
CA ASP A 216 -25.01 12.38 -6.11
C ASP A 216 -23.85 12.96 -5.28
N PHE A 217 -22.64 13.00 -5.85
CA PHE A 217 -21.47 13.54 -5.17
C PHE A 217 -21.61 15.05 -5.01
N ASP A 218 -22.04 15.52 -3.85
CA ASP A 218 -22.20 16.96 -3.56
C ASP A 218 -20.84 17.65 -3.53
N HIS A 219 -20.66 18.72 -4.30
CA HIS A 219 -19.38 19.41 -4.43
C HIS A 219 -19.15 20.47 -3.36
N GLU A 220 -20.21 20.97 -2.73
CA GLU A 220 -20.19 22.11 -1.80
C GLU A 220 -20.26 21.66 -0.32
N ASP A 221 -20.66 20.42 -0.04
CA ASP A 221 -20.73 19.89 1.33
C ASP A 221 -19.35 19.45 1.88
N SER A 222 -19.05 19.90 3.11
CA SER A 222 -17.94 19.42 3.94
C SER A 222 -17.95 17.90 4.20
N ASN A 223 -19.12 17.27 4.24
CA ASN A 223 -19.32 15.84 4.54
C ASN A 223 -19.49 14.96 3.29
N LYS A 224 -19.31 15.50 2.09
CA LYS A 224 -19.55 14.82 0.81
C LYS A 224 -18.90 13.44 0.70
N TYR A 225 -17.66 13.30 1.14
CA TYR A 225 -16.91 12.03 1.06
C TYR A 225 -17.51 10.95 1.98
N ALA A 226 -17.99 11.32 3.17
CA ALA A 226 -18.61 10.37 4.08
C ALA A 226 -19.98 9.90 3.56
N ALA A 227 -20.78 10.83 3.00
CA ALA A 227 -22.05 10.50 2.37
C ALA A 227 -21.88 9.61 1.13
N ALA A 228 -20.94 9.96 0.26
CA ALA A 228 -20.58 9.17 -0.92
C ALA A 228 -20.06 7.78 -0.53
N GLY A 229 -19.21 7.70 0.49
CA GLY A 229 -18.74 6.43 1.09
C GLY A 229 -19.90 5.50 1.43
N LYS A 230 -20.91 5.98 2.17
CA LYS A 230 -22.09 5.18 2.53
C LYS A 230 -22.90 4.72 1.32
N ARG A 231 -23.06 5.56 0.30
CA ARG A 231 -23.75 5.18 -0.94
C ARG A 231 -22.98 4.11 -1.71
N MET A 232 -21.65 4.22 -1.77
CA MET A 232 -20.81 3.21 -2.41
C MET A 232 -20.82 1.88 -1.66
N GLU A 233 -20.78 1.89 -0.33
CA GLU A 233 -20.96 0.67 0.48
C GLU A 233 -22.32 0.02 0.21
N ALA A 234 -23.41 0.79 0.20
CA ALA A 234 -24.73 0.27 -0.10
C ALA A 234 -24.81 -0.35 -1.50
N LYS A 235 -24.19 0.31 -2.51
CA LYS A 235 -24.11 -0.21 -3.88
C LYS A 235 -23.30 -1.51 -3.93
N ALA A 236 -22.14 -1.58 -3.29
CA ALA A 236 -21.32 -2.79 -3.25
C ALA A 236 -22.03 -3.97 -2.57
N LEU A 237 -22.78 -3.69 -1.49
CA LEU A 237 -23.58 -4.69 -0.80
C LEU A 237 -24.69 -5.24 -1.70
N GLN A 238 -25.38 -4.36 -2.43
CA GLN A 238 -26.42 -4.76 -3.38
C GLN A 238 -25.84 -5.59 -4.53
N LEU A 239 -24.71 -5.16 -5.09
CA LEU A 239 -24.03 -5.89 -6.17
C LEU A 239 -23.60 -7.30 -5.73
N GLY A 240 -23.15 -7.49 -4.49
CA GLY A 240 -22.86 -8.81 -3.94
C GLY A 240 -24.11 -9.70 -3.86
N GLN A 241 -25.25 -9.13 -3.44
CA GLN A 241 -26.52 -9.87 -3.39
C GLN A 241 -27.00 -10.25 -4.79
N ASP A 242 -27.01 -9.29 -5.71
CA ASP A 242 -27.43 -9.50 -7.09
C ASP A 242 -26.56 -10.55 -7.78
N PHE A 243 -25.25 -10.52 -7.53
CA PHE A 243 -24.33 -11.55 -8.04
C PHE A 243 -24.68 -12.94 -7.51
N ALA A 244 -24.87 -13.08 -6.20
CA ALA A 244 -25.20 -14.38 -5.59
C ALA A 244 -26.56 -14.95 -6.02
N LEU A 245 -27.52 -14.08 -6.37
CA LEU A 245 -28.83 -14.44 -6.90
C LEU A 245 -28.84 -14.70 -8.42
N SER A 246 -27.76 -14.31 -9.11
CA SER A 246 -27.63 -14.48 -10.56
C SER A 246 -27.11 -15.89 -10.93
N ASN A 247 -27.04 -16.15 -12.24
CA ASN A 247 -26.42 -17.36 -12.78
C ASN A 247 -24.92 -17.18 -13.08
N HIS A 248 -24.32 -16.04 -12.72
CA HIS A 248 -22.91 -15.79 -12.95
C HIS A 248 -22.02 -16.67 -12.05
N VAL A 249 -20.80 -16.92 -12.51
CA VAL A 249 -19.78 -17.67 -11.77
C VAL A 249 -18.63 -16.77 -11.36
N LEU A 250 -17.97 -17.07 -10.23
CA LEU A 250 -16.91 -16.21 -9.66
C LEU A 250 -15.73 -16.03 -10.62
N GLU A 251 -15.47 -16.99 -11.50
CA GLU A 251 -14.44 -16.93 -12.53
C GLU A 251 -14.58 -15.69 -13.44
N GLU A 252 -15.82 -15.19 -13.66
CA GLU A 252 -16.08 -14.01 -14.48
C GLU A 252 -15.54 -12.72 -13.84
N LEU A 253 -15.41 -12.67 -12.51
CA LEU A 253 -14.80 -11.56 -11.79
C LEU A 253 -13.27 -11.58 -11.89
N GLY A 254 -12.68 -12.75 -12.17
CA GLY A 254 -11.25 -12.93 -12.42
C GLY A 254 -10.35 -12.66 -11.21
N ALA A 255 -9.06 -12.42 -11.49
CA ALA A 255 -8.03 -12.18 -10.46
C ALA A 255 -8.27 -10.91 -9.63
N GLU A 256 -9.04 -9.97 -10.17
CA GLU A 256 -9.37 -8.68 -9.53
C GLU A 256 -10.10 -8.87 -8.19
N LEU A 257 -10.82 -9.99 -8.01
CA LEU A 257 -11.56 -10.29 -6.78
C LEU A 257 -10.67 -10.27 -5.54
N PHE A 258 -9.45 -10.83 -5.65
CA PHE A 258 -8.46 -10.89 -4.57
C PHE A 258 -7.21 -10.07 -4.87
N SER A 259 -7.25 -9.20 -5.88
CA SER A 259 -6.13 -8.30 -6.17
C SER A 259 -5.95 -7.28 -5.05
N ILE A 260 -4.69 -7.00 -4.71
CA ILE A 260 -4.32 -6.00 -3.71
C ILE A 260 -4.32 -4.62 -4.34
N GLY A 261 -4.72 -3.63 -3.55
CA GLY A 261 -4.85 -2.26 -4.03
C GLY A 261 -6.16 -2.14 -4.77
N GLY A 262 -7.10 -1.42 -4.17
CA GLY A 262 -8.45 -1.30 -4.69
C GLY A 262 -9.33 -0.57 -3.72
N MET A 263 -10.59 -0.38 -4.11
CA MET A 263 -11.58 0.21 -3.23
C MET A 263 -11.87 -0.66 -1.99
N PRO A 264 -12.25 -0.06 -0.86
CA PRO A 264 -12.47 -0.74 0.42
C PRO A 264 -13.78 -1.54 0.44
N TYR A 265 -14.43 -1.72 -0.72
CA TYR A 265 -15.76 -2.29 -0.83
C TYR A 265 -15.78 -3.81 -1.00
N ARG A 266 -14.62 -4.47 -1.16
CA ARG A 266 -14.53 -5.93 -1.24
C ARG A 266 -15.18 -6.64 -0.05
N ALA A 267 -14.96 -6.15 1.17
CA ALA A 267 -15.60 -6.71 2.35
C ALA A 267 -17.13 -6.54 2.31
N VAL A 268 -17.60 -5.36 1.93
CA VAL A 268 -19.03 -5.09 1.82
C VAL A 268 -19.69 -5.91 0.71
N PHE A 269 -19.00 -6.13 -0.41
CA PHE A 269 -19.41 -7.06 -1.45
C PHE A 269 -19.48 -8.50 -0.95
N GLY A 270 -18.48 -8.96 -0.18
CA GLY A 270 -18.47 -10.27 0.47
C GLY A 270 -19.68 -10.49 1.39
N ARG A 271 -20.07 -9.47 2.17
CA ARG A 271 -21.31 -9.49 2.94
C ARG A 271 -22.54 -9.64 2.05
N GLY A 272 -22.55 -8.94 0.91
CA GLY A 272 -23.62 -9.04 -0.08
C GLY A 272 -23.75 -10.46 -0.64
N LEU A 273 -22.62 -11.09 -0.98
CA LEU A 273 -22.59 -12.49 -1.46
C LEU A 273 -23.25 -13.43 -0.45
N ALA A 274 -22.91 -13.31 0.83
CA ALA A 274 -23.51 -14.13 1.88
C ALA A 274 -25.03 -13.88 2.01
N ARG A 275 -25.49 -12.63 1.94
CA ARG A 275 -26.93 -12.30 1.99
C ARG A 275 -27.73 -12.88 0.83
N GLY A 276 -27.17 -12.87 -0.37
CA GLY A 276 -27.85 -13.37 -1.57
C GLY A 276 -27.72 -14.88 -1.77
N ALA A 277 -26.82 -15.55 -1.05
CA ALA A 277 -26.56 -16.97 -1.24
C ALA A 277 -27.72 -17.86 -0.76
N HIS A 278 -28.18 -18.75 -1.65
CA HIS A 278 -29.15 -19.80 -1.28
C HIS A 278 -28.56 -20.83 -0.30
N ASP A 279 -27.27 -21.14 -0.46
CA ASP A 279 -26.52 -22.04 0.42
C ASP A 279 -25.15 -21.41 0.73
N LEU A 280 -24.97 -21.02 1.99
CA LEU A 280 -23.76 -20.36 2.48
C LEU A 280 -22.53 -21.26 2.37
N ARG A 281 -22.67 -22.58 2.51
CA ARG A 281 -21.56 -23.54 2.44
C ARG A 281 -21.07 -23.70 1.01
N VAL A 282 -22.00 -23.78 0.06
CA VAL A 282 -21.67 -23.86 -1.37
C VAL A 282 -20.99 -22.57 -1.83
N CYS A 283 -21.52 -21.40 -1.42
CA CYS A 283 -20.91 -20.12 -1.76
C CYS A 283 -19.51 -19.97 -1.15
N TRP A 284 -19.35 -20.36 0.12
CA TRP A 284 -18.05 -20.40 0.81
C TRP A 284 -17.03 -21.28 0.08
N GLN A 285 -17.41 -22.51 -0.26
CA GLN A 285 -16.53 -23.44 -0.96
C GLN A 285 -16.06 -22.85 -2.30
N ARG A 286 -16.97 -22.24 -3.07
CA ARG A 286 -16.61 -21.58 -4.33
C ARG A 286 -15.62 -20.43 -4.14
N LEU A 287 -15.77 -19.63 -3.09
CA LEU A 287 -14.82 -18.55 -2.77
C LEU A 287 -13.43 -19.10 -2.45
N VAL A 288 -13.35 -20.15 -1.64
CA VAL A 288 -12.08 -20.82 -1.30
C VAL A 288 -11.44 -21.42 -2.55
N GLU A 289 -12.20 -22.11 -3.41
CA GLU A 289 -11.71 -22.67 -4.67
C GLU A 289 -11.15 -21.60 -5.62
N GLN A 290 -11.70 -20.37 -5.61
CA GLN A 290 -11.13 -19.28 -6.41
C GLN A 290 -9.80 -18.77 -5.89
N ILE A 291 -9.58 -18.78 -4.56
CA ILE A 291 -8.29 -18.42 -3.98
C ILE A 291 -7.22 -19.40 -4.47
N GLU A 292 -7.51 -20.69 -4.43
CA GLU A 292 -6.59 -21.78 -4.82
C GLU A 292 -6.23 -21.74 -6.31
N LYS A 293 -7.14 -21.25 -7.17
CA LYS A 293 -6.91 -21.09 -8.62
C LYS A 293 -5.96 -19.94 -8.96
N GLN A 294 -5.71 -19.02 -8.04
CA GLN A 294 -4.90 -17.84 -8.31
C GLN A 294 -3.44 -18.05 -7.86
N PRO A 295 -2.46 -17.91 -8.78
CA PRO A 295 -1.05 -18.20 -8.49
C PRO A 295 -0.38 -17.14 -7.62
N ASP A 296 -1.00 -15.97 -7.43
CA ASP A 296 -0.41 -14.85 -6.71
C ASP A 296 -0.30 -15.11 -5.20
N VAL A 297 0.89 -14.83 -4.65
CA VAL A 297 1.19 -15.01 -3.22
C VAL A 297 0.63 -13.86 -2.37
N ASN A 298 0.23 -12.75 -3.01
CA ASN A 298 -0.22 -11.55 -2.34
C ASN A 298 -1.67 -11.25 -2.75
N LYS A 299 -2.61 -11.65 -1.89
CA LYS A 299 -4.06 -11.55 -2.11
C LYS A 299 -4.74 -10.67 -1.05
N ASP A 300 -5.77 -9.94 -1.47
CA ASP A 300 -6.71 -9.25 -0.59
C ASP A 300 -7.85 -10.20 -0.19
N PHE A 301 -7.98 -10.48 1.11
CA PHE A 301 -8.99 -11.39 1.64
C PHE A 301 -10.24 -10.66 2.18
N GLY A 302 -10.43 -9.39 1.82
CA GLY A 302 -11.56 -8.57 2.26
C GLY A 302 -12.90 -9.22 1.97
N VAL A 303 -13.08 -9.80 0.77
CA VAL A 303 -14.31 -10.52 0.39
C VAL A 303 -14.59 -11.68 1.35
N ILE A 304 -13.57 -12.42 1.76
CA ILE A 304 -13.68 -13.53 2.71
C ILE A 304 -14.07 -13.02 4.10
N GLY A 305 -13.39 -11.97 4.59
CA GLY A 305 -13.70 -11.36 5.87
C GLY A 305 -15.13 -10.85 5.95
N GLY A 306 -15.59 -10.16 4.90
CA GLY A 306 -16.97 -9.69 4.81
C GLY A 306 -18.00 -10.82 4.69
N PHE A 307 -17.70 -11.87 3.94
CA PHE A 307 -18.58 -13.04 3.87
C PHE A 307 -18.77 -13.69 5.25
N ILE A 308 -17.67 -13.92 5.99
CA ILE A 308 -17.71 -14.47 7.34
C ILE A 308 -18.46 -13.53 8.30
N GLU A 309 -18.23 -12.22 8.21
CA GLU A 309 -18.92 -11.22 9.03
C GLU A 309 -20.45 -11.31 8.89
N GLU A 310 -20.95 -11.43 7.66
CA GLU A 310 -22.38 -11.55 7.44
C GLU A 310 -22.92 -12.92 7.88
N VAL A 311 -22.17 -14.00 7.64
CA VAL A 311 -22.54 -15.34 8.14
C VAL A 311 -22.64 -15.32 9.66
N ASP A 312 -21.71 -14.68 10.38
CA ASP A 312 -21.75 -14.57 11.84
C ASP A 312 -23.00 -13.83 12.35
N SER A 313 -23.52 -12.89 11.55
CA SER A 313 -24.75 -12.17 11.91
C SER A 313 -26.02 -13.04 11.83
N VAL A 314 -26.00 -14.10 11.01
CA VAL A 314 -27.14 -14.99 10.73
C VAL A 314 -27.00 -16.36 11.40
N ASP A 315 -25.84 -16.99 11.25
CA ASP A 315 -25.46 -18.29 11.81
C ASP A 315 -24.02 -18.23 12.37
N PRO A 316 -23.86 -17.78 13.64
CA PRO A 316 -22.55 -17.75 14.30
C PRO A 316 -21.85 -19.11 14.35
N ALA A 317 -22.59 -20.22 14.45
CA ALA A 317 -21.98 -21.54 14.52
C ALA A 317 -21.32 -21.91 13.18
N LEU A 318 -21.96 -21.56 12.06
CA LEU A 318 -21.40 -21.73 10.72
C LEU A 318 -20.18 -20.83 10.50
N ALA A 319 -20.21 -19.58 10.96
CA ALA A 319 -19.05 -18.69 10.86
C ALA A 319 -17.83 -19.26 11.60
N GLN A 320 -18.03 -19.84 12.78
CA GLN A 320 -16.96 -20.51 13.53
C GLN A 320 -16.40 -21.72 12.77
N GLU A 321 -17.25 -22.48 12.10
CA GLU A 321 -16.80 -23.59 11.24
C GLU A 321 -15.94 -23.08 10.05
N PHE A 322 -16.34 -21.99 9.41
CA PHE A 322 -15.53 -21.39 8.33
C PHE A 322 -14.19 -20.86 8.85
N LEU A 323 -14.16 -20.26 10.04
CA LEU A 323 -12.91 -19.85 10.69
C LEU A 323 -12.00 -21.04 11.02
N ASP A 324 -12.57 -22.18 11.44
CA ASP A 324 -11.82 -23.42 11.65
C ASP A 324 -11.26 -23.98 10.33
N GLN A 325 -11.97 -23.82 9.21
CA GLN A 325 -11.45 -24.15 7.87
C GLN A 325 -10.33 -23.20 7.44
N CYS A 326 -10.44 -21.90 7.72
CA CYS A 326 -9.39 -20.91 7.43
C CYS A 326 -8.06 -21.26 8.11
N VAL A 327 -8.09 -21.86 9.31
CA VAL A 327 -6.90 -22.34 10.02
C VAL A 327 -6.16 -23.41 9.22
N GLN A 328 -6.89 -24.30 8.53
CA GLN A 328 -6.30 -25.40 7.75
C GLN A 328 -5.82 -24.95 6.37
N HIS A 329 -6.29 -23.80 5.89
CA HIS A 329 -5.94 -23.28 4.57
C HIS A 329 -4.60 -22.52 4.60
N PRO A 330 -3.62 -22.86 3.73
CA PRO A 330 -2.27 -22.29 3.76
C PRO A 330 -2.19 -20.75 3.71
N GLU A 331 -3.07 -20.12 2.92
CA GLU A 331 -3.11 -18.65 2.77
C GLU A 331 -3.99 -17.96 3.83
N LEU A 332 -5.23 -18.40 4.03
CA LEU A 332 -6.17 -17.77 4.97
C LEU A 332 -5.66 -17.79 6.43
N ARG A 333 -4.91 -18.83 6.82
CA ARG A 333 -4.31 -18.88 8.16
C ARG A 333 -3.32 -17.75 8.43
N GLN A 334 -2.72 -17.16 7.39
CA GLN A 334 -1.77 -16.03 7.50
C GLN A 334 -2.47 -14.70 7.81
N VAL A 335 -3.79 -14.62 7.63
CA VAL A 335 -4.60 -13.42 7.86
C VAL A 335 -5.75 -13.67 8.84
N LEU A 336 -5.74 -14.81 9.53
CA LEU A 336 -6.85 -15.31 10.34
C LEU A 336 -7.39 -14.30 11.35
N VAL A 337 -6.54 -13.55 12.04
CA VAL A 337 -6.94 -12.51 12.99
C VAL A 337 -7.85 -11.47 12.31
N GLY A 338 -7.52 -11.05 11.09
CA GLY A 338 -8.30 -10.07 10.32
C GLY A 338 -9.58 -10.63 9.68
N LEU A 339 -9.75 -11.96 9.64
CA LEU A 339 -10.96 -12.60 9.12
C LEU A 339 -12.09 -12.74 10.15
N HIS A 340 -11.79 -12.50 11.43
CA HIS A 340 -12.81 -12.58 12.47
C HIS A 340 -13.79 -11.39 12.37
N PRO A 341 -15.11 -11.63 12.56
CA PRO A 341 -16.13 -10.58 12.51
C PRO A 341 -15.84 -9.41 13.46
N TRP A 342 -16.19 -8.20 13.02
CA TRP A 342 -15.89 -6.98 13.76
C TRP A 342 -16.73 -6.87 15.06
N GLY A 343 -16.09 -6.45 16.16
CA GLY A 343 -16.77 -6.16 17.43
C GLY A 343 -17.14 -7.37 18.31
N LYS A 344 -16.78 -8.61 17.92
CA LYS A 344 -17.09 -9.84 18.69
C LYS A 344 -15.89 -10.74 18.99
N PHE A 345 -14.66 -10.27 18.83
CA PHE A 345 -13.48 -11.11 19.02
C PHE A 345 -13.37 -11.64 20.45
N THR A 346 -13.52 -12.94 20.64
CA THR A 346 -13.56 -13.59 21.96
C THR A 346 -12.22 -14.18 22.37
N VAL A 347 -12.14 -14.66 23.63
CA VAL A 347 -10.99 -15.44 24.10
C VAL A 347 -10.86 -16.76 23.33
N ASN A 348 -11.97 -17.36 22.89
CA ASN A 348 -11.92 -18.58 22.07
C ASN A 348 -11.32 -18.32 20.68
N ASP A 349 -11.62 -17.16 20.10
CA ASP A 349 -11.01 -16.72 18.83
C ASP A 349 -9.51 -16.46 18.99
N LEU A 350 -9.12 -15.85 20.12
CA LEU A 350 -7.71 -15.73 20.50
C LEU A 350 -7.05 -17.11 20.64
N ASP A 351 -7.69 -18.05 21.34
CA ASP A 351 -7.19 -19.41 21.52
C ASP A 351 -7.02 -20.13 20.18
N ARG A 352 -7.96 -19.96 19.25
CA ARG A 352 -7.87 -20.48 17.87
C ARG A 352 -6.62 -19.94 17.18
N CYS A 353 -6.42 -18.63 17.17
CA CYS A 353 -5.26 -18.02 16.52
C CYS A 353 -3.95 -18.45 17.20
N MET A 354 -3.88 -18.35 18.54
CA MET A 354 -2.67 -18.64 19.31
C MET A 354 -2.19 -20.10 19.19
N LYS A 355 -3.07 -21.07 18.93
CA LYS A 355 -2.67 -22.48 18.69
C LYS A 355 -1.67 -22.64 17.55
N HIS A 356 -1.69 -21.74 16.58
CA HIS A 356 -0.84 -21.79 15.39
C HIS A 356 0.26 -20.73 15.42
N LEU A 357 0.33 -19.90 16.44
CA LEU A 357 1.32 -18.83 16.55
C LEU A 357 2.76 -19.37 16.47
N ASP A 358 3.00 -20.58 16.99
CA ASP A 358 4.32 -21.19 17.04
C ASP A 358 4.75 -21.82 15.70
N ASP A 359 3.82 -21.98 14.74
CA ASP A 359 4.14 -22.50 13.41
C ASP A 359 5.18 -21.60 12.71
N PRO A 360 6.23 -22.18 12.09
CA PRO A 360 7.38 -21.41 11.60
C PRO A 360 7.03 -20.45 10.47
N ASP A 361 5.96 -20.72 9.72
CA ASP A 361 5.54 -19.92 8.57
C ASP A 361 4.51 -18.85 8.90
N ILE A 362 4.00 -18.78 10.14
CA ILE A 362 3.03 -17.77 10.56
C ILE A 362 3.72 -16.42 10.81
N ARG A 363 3.25 -15.40 10.11
CA ARG A 363 3.77 -14.02 10.23
C ARG A 363 3.31 -13.37 11.54
N PRO A 364 4.21 -12.97 12.46
CA PRO A 364 3.82 -12.37 13.74
C PRO A 364 3.00 -11.08 13.62
N PHE A 365 3.18 -10.34 12.52
CA PHE A 365 2.51 -9.05 12.31
C PHE A 365 0.98 -9.14 12.26
N MET A 366 0.39 -10.29 11.92
CA MET A 366 -1.08 -10.43 11.90
C MET A 366 -1.73 -10.26 13.29
N TYR A 367 -0.97 -10.51 14.36
CA TYR A 367 -1.44 -10.40 15.75
C TYR A 367 -1.25 -9.00 16.33
N GLU A 368 -0.47 -8.15 15.66
CA GLU A 368 -0.12 -6.80 16.09
C GLU A 368 -1.34 -5.96 16.49
N PRO A 369 -2.45 -5.96 15.73
CA PRO A 369 -3.64 -5.16 16.07
C PRO A 369 -4.29 -5.54 17.40
N ILE A 370 -4.14 -6.80 17.86
CA ILE A 370 -4.72 -7.30 19.12
C ILE A 370 -4.19 -6.52 20.33
N LEU A 371 -2.93 -6.06 20.24
CA LEU A 371 -2.25 -5.42 21.36
C LEU A 371 -2.73 -3.98 21.61
N TRP A 372 -3.28 -3.30 20.61
CA TRP A 372 -3.52 -1.85 20.71
C TRP A 372 -4.86 -1.34 20.17
N ARG A 373 -5.53 -2.07 19.26
CA ARG A 373 -6.82 -1.61 18.73
C ARG A 373 -7.94 -1.80 19.75
N GLU A 374 -8.80 -0.79 19.86
CA GLU A 374 -9.97 -0.80 20.73
C GLU A 374 -10.91 -1.99 20.49
N GLN A 375 -10.95 -2.51 19.26
CA GLN A 375 -11.77 -3.67 18.89
C GLN A 375 -11.45 -4.96 19.67
N TYR A 376 -10.30 -5.03 20.34
CA TYR A 376 -9.88 -6.16 21.17
C TYR A 376 -9.87 -5.83 22.67
N ALA A 377 -10.38 -4.66 23.07
CA ALA A 377 -10.33 -4.19 24.46
C ALA A 377 -11.14 -5.06 25.44
N ASN A 378 -12.03 -5.91 24.93
CA ASN A 378 -12.77 -6.89 25.72
C ASN A 378 -11.93 -8.11 26.14
N LEU A 379 -10.73 -8.30 25.57
CA LEU A 379 -9.85 -9.40 25.95
C LEU A 379 -9.25 -9.18 27.35
N PRO A 380 -9.18 -10.22 28.21
CA PRO A 380 -8.53 -10.11 29.50
C PRO A 380 -7.06 -9.73 29.33
N ARG A 381 -6.60 -8.73 30.08
CA ARG A 381 -5.22 -8.22 30.00
C ARG A 381 -4.16 -9.31 30.12
N VAL A 382 -4.39 -10.32 30.97
CA VAL A 382 -3.49 -11.47 31.13
C VAL A 382 -3.29 -12.24 29.82
N ARG A 383 -4.33 -12.39 29.01
CA ARG A 383 -4.26 -13.08 27.71
C ARG A 383 -3.52 -12.25 26.66
N VAL A 384 -3.69 -10.92 26.69
CA VAL A 384 -2.96 -10.00 25.79
C VAL A 384 -1.47 -9.99 26.13
N LEU A 385 -1.11 -10.08 27.42
CA LEU A 385 0.28 -10.20 27.86
C LEU A 385 0.91 -11.54 27.42
N ASP A 386 0.21 -12.66 27.59
CA ASP A 386 0.67 -13.98 27.09
C ASP A 386 0.93 -13.93 25.57
N LEU A 387 0.04 -13.30 24.81
CA LEU A 387 0.26 -13.08 23.38
C LEU A 387 1.54 -12.26 23.11
N ALA A 388 1.73 -11.14 23.81
CA ALA A 388 2.89 -10.27 23.63
C ALA A 388 4.22 -10.98 23.96
N GLU A 389 4.25 -11.81 25.00
CA GLU A 389 5.44 -12.60 25.38
C GLU A 389 5.78 -13.67 24.33
N ARG A 390 4.76 -14.37 23.81
CA ARG A 390 4.96 -15.35 22.72
C ARG A 390 5.41 -14.69 21.43
N LEU A 391 4.79 -13.57 21.05
CA LEU A 391 5.22 -12.78 19.89
C LEU A 391 6.67 -12.35 20.03
N LEU A 392 7.07 -11.84 21.21
CA LEU A 392 8.45 -11.44 21.48
C LEU A 392 9.44 -12.60 21.29
N SER A 393 9.01 -13.85 21.45
CA SER A 393 9.85 -15.04 21.25
C SER A 393 10.07 -15.37 19.76
N LYS A 394 9.18 -14.94 18.86
CA LYS A 394 9.28 -15.18 17.40
C LYS A 394 10.39 -14.35 16.73
N VAL A 395 10.83 -14.81 15.56
CA VAL A 395 11.74 -14.04 14.69
C VAL A 395 11.04 -12.74 14.27
N SER A 396 11.74 -11.61 14.41
CA SER A 396 11.22 -10.25 14.18
C SER A 396 10.02 -9.85 15.06
N GLY A 397 9.74 -10.61 16.11
CA GLY A 397 8.69 -10.29 17.08
C GLY A 397 8.94 -9.00 17.86
N ASP A 398 10.22 -8.66 18.08
CA ASP A 398 10.64 -7.39 18.68
C ASP A 398 10.06 -6.18 17.93
N ASN A 399 10.11 -6.17 16.60
CA ASN A 399 9.56 -5.10 15.77
C ASN A 399 8.04 -4.97 15.93
N VAL A 400 7.33 -6.10 15.97
CA VAL A 400 5.88 -6.15 16.16
C VAL A 400 5.49 -5.54 17.51
N ILE A 401 6.19 -5.93 18.57
CA ILE A 401 5.95 -5.41 19.92
C ILE A 401 6.24 -3.91 19.99
N LEU A 402 7.39 -3.46 19.49
CA LEU A 402 7.77 -2.05 19.51
C LEU A 402 6.76 -1.18 18.75
N HIS A 403 6.33 -1.63 17.57
CA HIS A 403 5.29 -0.96 16.81
C HIS A 403 3.97 -0.88 17.59
N ALA A 404 3.44 -2.01 18.07
CA ALA A 404 2.17 -2.05 18.79
C ALA A 404 2.16 -1.17 20.05
N LEU A 405 3.20 -1.24 20.88
CA LEU A 405 3.29 -0.42 22.09
C LEU A 405 3.41 1.08 21.76
N SER A 406 4.10 1.42 20.66
CA SER A 406 4.14 2.80 20.19
C SER A 406 2.76 3.30 19.71
N MET A 407 1.93 2.42 19.16
CA MET A 407 0.55 2.72 18.77
C MET A 407 -0.33 2.98 19.99
N ILE A 408 -0.19 2.19 21.07
CA ILE A 408 -0.89 2.44 22.36
C ILE A 408 -0.57 3.85 22.89
N LEU A 409 0.69 4.26 22.79
CA LEU A 409 1.16 5.56 23.27
C LEU A 409 0.72 6.74 22.38
N HIS A 410 0.17 6.49 21.18
CA HIS A 410 -0.10 7.54 20.19
C HIS A 410 -1.16 8.53 20.68
N GLY A 411 -0.81 9.82 20.67
CA GLY A 411 -1.67 10.89 21.18
C GLY A 411 -1.92 10.86 22.70
N LYS A 412 -1.18 10.06 23.47
CA LYS A 412 -1.31 9.97 24.92
C LYS A 412 -0.36 10.93 25.65
N ASP A 413 -0.76 11.34 26.85
CA ASP A 413 0.08 12.15 27.73
C ASP A 413 1.26 11.31 28.26
N LYS A 414 2.49 11.82 28.07
CA LYS A 414 3.73 11.19 28.55
C LYS A 414 3.84 11.13 30.07
N SER A 415 3.06 11.94 30.80
CA SER A 415 3.02 11.91 32.27
C SER A 415 2.20 10.74 32.83
N ALA A 416 1.33 10.14 32.00
CA ALA A 416 0.47 9.04 32.38
C ALA A 416 1.08 7.68 31.99
N ASP A 417 1.11 6.75 32.93
CA ASP A 417 1.61 5.39 32.70
C ASP A 417 0.59 4.55 31.91
N THR A 418 0.57 4.77 30.59
CA THR A 418 -0.40 4.13 29.68
C THR A 418 -0.10 2.64 29.49
N LEU A 419 1.16 2.23 29.56
CA LEU A 419 1.57 0.84 29.34
C LEU A 419 1.39 -0.04 30.59
N GLY A 420 1.60 0.52 31.77
CA GLY A 420 1.71 -0.25 33.00
C GLY A 420 2.98 -1.11 33.04
N ALA A 421 3.28 -1.68 34.21
CA ALA A 421 4.57 -2.32 34.47
C ALA A 421 4.89 -3.47 33.51
N ASP A 422 3.91 -4.30 33.16
CA ASP A 422 4.13 -5.49 32.32
C ASP A 422 4.49 -5.13 30.88
N PHE A 423 3.77 -4.20 30.24
CA PHE A 423 4.11 -3.79 28.88
C PHE A 423 5.40 -2.97 28.83
N ARG A 424 5.74 -2.20 29.89
CA ARG A 424 7.08 -1.59 29.99
C ARG A 424 8.17 -2.66 30.02
N LEU A 425 7.96 -3.75 30.75
CA LEU A 425 8.92 -4.85 30.86
C LEU A 425 9.10 -5.55 29.50
N ILE A 426 8.00 -5.88 28.82
CA ILE A 426 8.00 -6.50 27.50
C ILE A 426 8.62 -5.56 26.45
N GLY A 427 8.32 -4.26 26.51
CA GLY A 427 8.90 -3.25 25.64
C GLY A 427 10.43 -3.13 25.79
N LEU A 428 10.94 -3.12 27.02
CA LEU A 428 12.39 -3.15 27.28
C LEU A 428 13.02 -4.43 26.74
N ALA A 429 12.39 -5.59 26.94
CA ALA A 429 12.89 -6.85 26.41
C ALA A 429 12.93 -6.87 24.86
N ALA A 430 11.91 -6.28 24.21
CA ALA A 430 11.88 -6.11 22.75
C ALA A 430 13.01 -5.19 22.25
N ALA A 431 13.23 -4.05 22.91
CA ALA A 431 14.32 -3.14 22.58
C ALA A 431 15.70 -3.79 22.74
N ILE A 432 15.93 -4.52 23.85
CA ILE A 432 17.16 -5.30 24.09
C ILE A 432 17.40 -6.32 22.98
N ARG A 433 16.37 -7.03 22.54
CA ARG A 433 16.47 -7.99 21.44
C ARG A 433 16.79 -7.28 20.11
N ARG A 434 16.13 -6.16 19.83
CA ARG A 434 16.29 -5.40 18.59
C ARG A 434 17.71 -4.87 18.42
N ILE A 435 18.26 -4.25 19.47
CA ILE A 435 19.60 -3.65 19.41
C ILE A 435 20.71 -4.71 19.29
N LYS A 436 20.49 -5.93 19.81
CA LYS A 436 21.43 -7.06 19.65
C LYS A 436 21.40 -7.66 18.24
N ASN A 437 20.24 -7.63 17.57
CA ASN A 437 20.01 -8.27 16.28
C ASN A 437 20.05 -7.29 15.09
N SER A 438 20.66 -6.12 15.24
CA SER A 438 20.67 -5.09 14.19
C SER A 438 21.51 -5.53 12.98
N ASP A 439 20.91 -6.31 12.09
CA ASP A 439 21.37 -6.51 10.72
C ASP A 439 21.09 -5.24 9.89
N ARG A 440 22.12 -4.80 9.16
CA ARG A 440 22.31 -3.46 8.56
C ARG A 440 21.39 -3.13 7.37
N GLY A 441 20.07 -3.19 7.51
CA GLY A 441 19.16 -2.97 6.36
C GLY A 441 17.85 -2.21 6.62
N GLN A 442 17.44 -1.93 7.85
CA GLN A 442 16.15 -1.28 8.14
C GLN A 442 16.32 0.06 8.85
N ARG A 443 16.48 1.14 8.07
CA ARG A 443 16.66 2.51 8.58
C ARG A 443 15.34 3.20 8.95
N GLY A 444 15.39 4.00 10.03
CA GLY A 444 14.54 5.18 10.25
C GLY A 444 13.24 4.99 11.03
N THR A 445 12.36 4.07 10.65
CA THR A 445 11.03 3.94 11.29
C THR A 445 11.09 3.22 12.63
N ILE A 446 12.00 2.25 12.78
CA ILE A 446 12.11 1.45 14.00
C ILE A 446 12.65 2.24 15.20
N ASP A 447 13.58 3.18 14.98
CA ASP A 447 14.10 4.05 16.05
C ASP A 447 13.00 4.93 16.63
N TYR A 448 12.08 5.41 15.79
CA TYR A 448 10.92 6.18 16.26
C TYR A 448 10.00 5.34 17.14
N TYR A 449 9.68 4.09 16.77
CA TYR A 449 8.85 3.24 17.60
C TYR A 449 9.56 2.87 18.91
N MET A 450 10.85 2.55 18.84
CA MET A 450 11.65 2.18 20.00
C MET A 450 11.85 3.35 20.97
N GLU A 451 12.13 4.56 20.50
CA GLU A 451 12.23 5.76 21.33
C GLU A 451 11.00 5.94 22.18
N ARG A 452 9.80 5.88 21.58
CA ARG A 452 8.54 6.08 22.30
C ARG A 452 8.32 5.03 23.38
N VAL A 453 8.67 3.78 23.10
CA VAL A 453 8.53 2.68 24.07
C VAL A 453 9.55 2.82 25.20
N ILE A 454 10.81 3.16 24.89
CA ILE A 454 11.86 3.38 25.89
C ILE A 454 11.56 4.61 26.75
N ASP A 455 11.09 5.70 26.15
CA ASP A 455 10.63 6.91 26.86
C ASP A 455 9.60 6.55 27.93
N ALA A 456 8.56 5.80 27.55
CA ALA A 456 7.54 5.32 28.47
C ALA A 456 8.11 4.31 29.49
N ALA A 457 9.04 3.44 29.08
CA ALA A 457 9.62 2.41 29.95
C ALA A 457 10.47 3.00 31.09
N LEU A 458 11.26 4.02 30.81
CA LEU A 458 12.25 4.59 31.73
C LEU A 458 11.65 5.64 32.68
N ARG A 459 10.58 6.33 32.29
CA ARG A 459 9.94 7.41 33.07
C ARG A 459 9.31 6.99 34.39
N PHE A 460 8.87 5.74 34.51
CA PHE A 460 8.10 5.26 35.66
C PHE A 460 8.88 4.22 36.46
N ASP A 461 8.67 4.21 37.78
CA ASP A 461 9.29 3.23 38.68
C ASP A 461 8.94 1.77 38.30
N GLY A 462 9.82 0.85 38.69
CA GLY A 462 9.67 -0.58 38.44
C GLY A 462 10.45 -1.05 37.21
N ASN A 463 10.61 -2.37 37.07
CA ASN A 463 11.46 -3.00 36.05
C ASN A 463 12.95 -2.58 36.11
N GLU A 464 13.43 -2.12 37.27
CA GLU A 464 14.80 -1.57 37.42
C GLU A 464 15.88 -2.52 36.91
N ALA A 465 15.77 -3.82 37.22
CA ALA A 465 16.71 -4.82 36.71
C ALA A 465 16.76 -4.85 35.16
N LYS A 466 15.60 -4.67 34.50
CA LYS A 466 15.51 -4.66 33.03
C LYS A 466 15.97 -3.34 32.42
N LYS A 467 15.78 -2.22 33.12
CA LYS A 467 16.35 -0.90 32.72
C LYS A 467 17.88 -0.93 32.77
N ILE A 468 18.46 -1.55 33.79
CA ILE A 468 19.90 -1.77 33.86
C ILE A 468 20.38 -2.72 32.77
N GLU A 469 19.66 -3.83 32.51
CA GLU A 469 19.97 -4.74 31.39
C GLU A 469 19.92 -4.02 30.02
N TRP A 470 18.99 -3.08 29.83
CA TRP A 470 18.93 -2.22 28.65
C TRP A 470 20.19 -1.36 28.50
N LEU A 471 20.59 -0.66 29.58
CA LEU A 471 21.84 0.10 29.60
C LEU A 471 23.05 -0.79 29.30
N ASP A 472 23.15 -1.93 29.97
CA ASP A 472 24.25 -2.89 29.76
C ASP A 472 24.31 -3.38 28.32
N THR A 473 23.15 -3.59 27.70
CA THR A 473 23.06 -4.01 26.31
C THR A 473 23.53 -2.92 25.36
N ILE A 474 23.14 -1.65 25.57
CA ILE A 474 23.64 -0.52 24.78
C ILE A 474 25.17 -0.51 24.81
N PHE A 475 25.77 -0.59 26.00
CA PHE A 475 27.23 -0.52 26.15
C PHE A 475 27.94 -1.78 25.63
N GLY A 476 27.33 -2.96 25.71
CA GLY A 476 27.83 -4.16 25.06
C GLY A 476 27.93 -3.97 23.54
N VAL A 477 26.88 -3.46 22.91
CA VAL A 477 26.87 -3.15 21.47
C VAL A 477 27.88 -2.03 21.13
N VAL A 478 27.97 -0.96 21.94
CA VAL A 478 29.01 0.09 21.75
C VAL A 478 30.42 -0.52 21.73
N ASP A 479 30.71 -1.41 22.67
CA ASP A 479 32.03 -2.02 22.81
C ASP A 479 32.36 -2.97 21.65
N ASP A 480 31.39 -3.79 21.25
CA ASP A 480 31.52 -4.78 20.16
C ASP A 480 31.66 -4.10 18.79
N PHE A 481 31.03 -2.93 18.60
CA PHE A 481 30.97 -2.23 17.31
C PHE A 481 31.78 -0.92 17.27
N TYR A 482 32.78 -0.77 18.13
CA TYR A 482 33.70 0.39 18.15
C TYR A 482 32.99 1.76 18.25
N GLY A 483 31.82 1.81 18.91
CA GLY A 483 31.05 3.04 19.11
C GLY A 483 30.32 3.55 17.87
N TYR A 484 29.85 2.67 16.98
CA TYR A 484 29.00 3.05 15.85
C TYR A 484 27.58 2.47 16.01
N MET A 485 26.59 3.31 16.32
CA MET A 485 25.15 2.96 16.41
C MET A 485 24.28 4.06 15.79
N PHE A 486 24.43 4.33 14.49
CA PHE A 486 23.63 5.36 13.80
C PHE A 486 22.15 5.01 13.61
N ASP A 487 21.77 3.75 13.83
CA ASP A 487 20.41 3.30 13.53
C ASP A 487 19.41 3.56 14.68
N PHE A 488 19.87 4.05 15.85
CA PHE A 488 19.05 4.21 17.06
C PHE A 488 19.29 5.53 17.84
N ASP A 489 19.67 6.59 17.13
CA ASP A 489 20.08 7.87 17.74
C ASP A 489 19.04 8.45 18.70
N LYS A 490 17.74 8.45 18.33
CA LYS A 490 16.67 9.04 19.17
C LYS A 490 16.46 8.22 20.43
N THR A 491 16.52 6.89 20.33
CA THR A 491 16.38 6.02 21.48
C THR A 491 17.53 6.21 22.47
N ILE A 492 18.76 6.35 21.97
CA ILE A 492 19.95 6.59 22.82
C ILE A 492 19.85 7.96 23.51
N GLU A 493 19.52 9.02 22.75
CA GLU A 493 19.31 10.37 23.31
C GLU A 493 18.27 10.38 24.44
N THR A 494 17.16 9.66 24.24
CA THR A 494 16.10 9.52 25.25
C THR A 494 16.61 8.77 26.49
N THR A 495 17.40 7.71 26.30
CA THR A 495 17.99 6.94 27.40
C THR A 495 18.94 7.82 28.23
N VAL A 496 19.80 8.62 27.58
CA VAL A 496 20.71 9.56 28.26
C VAL A 496 19.93 10.59 29.07
N SER A 497 18.85 11.12 28.49
CA SER A 497 18.02 12.16 29.12
C SER A 497 17.28 11.64 30.36
N LEU A 498 16.84 10.38 30.35
CA LEU A 498 16.04 9.78 31.43
C LEU A 498 16.87 9.03 32.48
N MET A 499 18.08 8.57 32.14
CA MET A 499 18.98 7.86 33.06
C MET A 499 20.41 8.46 33.06
N PRO A 500 20.58 9.78 33.28
CA PRO A 500 21.85 10.45 33.05
C PRO A 500 22.98 9.92 33.95
N GLU A 501 22.72 9.71 35.24
CA GLU A 501 23.76 9.23 36.18
C GLU A 501 24.21 7.80 35.86
N ALA A 502 23.26 6.88 35.68
CA ALA A 502 23.56 5.49 35.35
C ALA A 502 24.29 5.36 34.00
N PHE A 503 23.86 6.14 33.00
CA PHE A 503 24.51 6.17 31.70
C PHE A 503 25.94 6.72 31.79
N LEU A 504 26.14 7.83 32.50
CA LEU A 504 27.47 8.42 32.71
C LEU A 504 28.40 7.46 33.46
N ASN A 505 27.92 6.82 34.53
CA ASN A 505 28.71 5.82 35.26
C ASN A 505 29.21 4.73 34.31
N ARG A 506 28.34 4.24 33.43
CA ARG A 506 28.69 3.20 32.46
C ARG A 506 29.72 3.65 31.42
N ILE A 507 29.77 4.93 31.05
CA ILE A 507 30.84 5.48 30.19
C ILE A 507 32.21 5.35 30.84
N PHE A 508 32.29 5.55 32.16
CA PHE A 508 33.55 5.58 32.91
C PHE A 508 33.94 4.21 33.51
N GLU A 509 33.13 3.17 33.34
CA GLU A 509 33.45 1.80 33.76
C GLU A 509 34.23 1.03 32.69
N GLY A 510 35.06 0.07 33.09
CA GLY A 510 35.82 -0.83 32.18
C GLY A 510 37.31 -0.48 32.05
N THR A 511 37.97 -1.04 31.04
CA THR A 511 39.40 -0.79 30.77
C THR A 511 39.63 0.61 30.21
N GLU A 512 40.86 1.15 30.31
CA GLU A 512 41.21 2.43 29.68
C GLU A 512 40.90 2.45 28.17
N GLU A 513 41.02 1.31 27.50
CA GLU A 513 40.73 1.19 26.07
C GLU A 513 39.22 1.30 25.78
N GLN A 514 38.38 0.63 26.59
CA GLN A 514 36.92 0.78 26.51
C GLN A 514 36.48 2.22 26.82
N GLN A 515 37.03 2.83 27.87
CA GLN A 515 36.74 4.21 28.22
C GLN A 515 37.12 5.18 27.10
N ARG A 516 38.30 5.02 26.46
CA ARG A 516 38.72 5.85 25.32
C ARG A 516 37.80 5.69 24.10
N ARG A 517 37.37 4.46 23.78
CA ARG A 517 36.43 4.19 22.68
C ARG A 517 35.05 4.80 22.93
N ARG A 518 34.52 4.64 24.13
CA ARG A 518 33.23 5.25 24.55
C ARG A 518 33.30 6.78 24.53
N GLN A 519 34.44 7.37 24.90
CA GLN A 519 34.67 8.82 24.85
C GLN A 519 34.86 9.39 23.43
N SER A 520 35.40 8.63 22.47
CA SER A 520 35.47 9.09 21.07
C SER A 520 34.09 9.18 20.42
N HIS A 521 33.17 8.29 20.78
CA HIS A 521 31.76 8.34 20.34
C HIS A 521 31.05 9.63 20.82
N ARG A 522 31.36 10.08 22.05
CA ARG A 522 30.92 11.39 22.59
C ARG A 522 31.30 12.58 21.70
N ARG A 523 32.42 12.50 20.98
CA ARG A 523 32.93 13.59 20.12
C ARG A 523 32.41 13.53 18.67
N ALA A 524 31.98 12.36 18.19
CA ALA A 524 31.55 12.17 16.81
C ALA A 524 30.01 12.22 16.60
N GLY A 525 29.20 11.90 17.62
CA GLY A 525 27.73 11.81 17.50
C GLY A 525 26.90 12.78 18.35
N PHE A 526 27.44 13.35 19.44
CA PHE A 526 26.64 14.07 20.45
C PHE A 526 26.79 15.60 20.44
N ALA A 527 27.09 16.21 19.30
CA ALA A 527 27.32 17.66 19.21
C ALA A 527 26.07 18.55 19.39
N LEU A 528 24.90 18.02 19.75
CA LEU A 528 23.62 18.74 19.69
C LEU A 528 22.77 18.79 20.97
N ILE A 529 23.33 18.60 22.17
CA ILE A 529 22.57 18.88 23.41
C ILE A 529 23.35 19.82 24.34
N PRO A 530 22.84 21.04 24.62
CA PRO A 530 23.39 21.89 25.66
C PRO A 530 22.97 21.32 27.02
N LEU A 531 23.92 20.70 27.73
CA LEU A 531 23.77 20.43 29.16
C LEU A 531 23.74 21.79 29.89
N GLN A 532 22.54 22.27 30.24
CA GLN A 532 22.39 23.34 31.22
C GLN A 532 22.69 22.78 32.61
N ARG A 533 23.47 23.58 33.36
CA ARG A 533 24.10 23.27 34.65
C ARG A 533 23.13 23.04 35.79
#